data_AF-A0A9X3MZ44-F1
#
_entry.id   AF-A0A9X3MZ44-F1
#
_cell.length_a   1.000
_cell.length_b   1.000
_cell.length_c   1.000
_cell.angle_alpha   90.00
_cell.angle_beta   90.00
_cell.angle_gamma   90.00
#
_symmetry.space_group_name_H-M   'P 1'
#
loop_
_entity.id
_entity.type
_entity.pdbx_description
1 polymer ?
#
loop_
_entity_poly.entity_id
_entity_poly.type
_entity_poly.pdbx_seq_one_letter_code
_entity_poly.pdbx_strand_id
1 'polypeptide(L)'
;MTTSTRRQWTDETIREELLPIATELGRFPRRSELTERGIGALWSAMGRRGGVDAWREIVAQALAVPAPAPAEAPAAAVTFAGPSEEEVRIAAYFMFQNGHPGGPESHWHAAQRELAHA
;
A
#
# COMPACT_ATOMS: atom_id res chain seq x y z
N MET A 1 -8.24 17.02 19.44
CA MET A 1 -8.82 17.93 18.45
C MET A 1 -8.55 17.35 17.07
N THR A 2 -9.48 16.60 16.48
CA THR A 2 -9.30 16.11 15.09
C THR A 2 -9.72 17.21 14.14
N THR A 3 -8.73 17.85 13.53
CA THR A 3 -8.84 18.96 12.59
C THR A 3 -9.69 18.57 11.38
N SER A 4 -10.92 19.07 11.34
CA SER A 4 -11.81 18.97 10.19
C SER A 4 -11.32 19.92 9.10
N THR A 5 -10.27 19.51 8.38
CA THR A 5 -9.81 20.16 7.15
C THR A 5 -10.99 20.17 6.17
N ARG A 6 -11.34 21.35 5.62
CA ARG A 6 -12.38 21.47 4.58
C ARG A 6 -12.06 20.48 3.46
N ARG A 7 -12.79 19.36 3.40
CA ARG A 7 -12.62 18.33 2.38
C ARG A 7 -12.84 18.97 1.02
N GLN A 8 -11.75 19.20 0.29
CA GLN A 8 -11.82 19.61 -1.10
C GLN A 8 -12.21 18.39 -1.93
N TRP A 9 -13.21 18.56 -2.79
CA TRP A 9 -13.59 17.55 -3.78
C TRP A 9 -12.54 17.53 -4.91
N THR A 10 -11.41 16.90 -4.62
CA THR A 10 -10.38 16.52 -5.60
C THR A 10 -10.71 15.18 -6.21
N ASP A 11 -10.10 14.87 -7.34
CA ASP A 11 -10.21 13.55 -7.99
C ASP A 11 -9.85 12.43 -7.00
N GLU A 12 -8.81 12.66 -6.19
CA GLU A 12 -8.40 11.74 -5.13
C GLU A 12 -9.45 11.56 -4.03
N THR A 13 -10.03 12.64 -3.52
CA THR A 13 -11.12 12.53 -2.52
C THR A 13 -12.35 11.82 -3.12
N ILE A 14 -12.65 12.08 -4.40
CA ILE A 14 -13.79 11.46 -5.08
C ILE A 14 -13.55 9.95 -5.21
N ARG A 15 -12.36 9.49 -5.66
CA ARG A 15 -12.07 8.05 -5.74
C ARG A 15 -12.13 7.38 -4.36
N GLU A 16 -11.58 8.01 -3.32
CA GLU A 16 -11.48 7.40 -1.98
C GLU A 16 -12.85 7.19 -1.35
N GLU A 17 -13.81 8.07 -1.65
CA GLU A 17 -15.18 7.95 -1.14
C GLU A 17 -16.06 7.09 -2.07
N LEU A 18 -15.81 7.12 -3.39
CA LEU A 18 -16.62 6.39 -4.39
C LEU A 18 -16.29 4.90 -4.44
N LEU A 19 -15.01 4.53 -4.44
CA LEU A 19 -14.55 3.15 -4.56
C LEU A 19 -15.10 2.23 -3.46
N PRO A 20 -15.05 2.56 -2.15
CA PRO A 20 -15.57 1.65 -1.13
C PRO A 20 -17.07 1.38 -1.29
N ILE A 21 -17.85 2.41 -1.68
CA ILE A 21 -19.29 2.26 -1.94
C ILE A 21 -19.53 1.36 -3.16
N ALA A 22 -18.75 1.56 -4.23
CA ALA A 22 -18.86 0.73 -5.42
C ALA A 22 -18.47 -0.73 -5.18
N THR A 23 -17.43 -0.96 -4.37
CA THR A 23 -16.98 -2.29 -3.96
C THR A 23 -18.04 -2.98 -3.10
N GLU A 24 -18.64 -2.28 -2.13
CA GLU A 24 -19.72 -2.82 -1.30
C GLU A 24 -20.93 -3.23 -2.13
N LEU A 25 -21.27 -2.44 -3.16
CA LEU A 25 -22.39 -2.73 -4.06
C LEU A 25 -22.04 -3.70 -5.20
N GLY A 26 -20.75 -3.99 -5.42
CA GLY A 26 -20.23 -4.72 -6.59
C GLY A 26 -20.55 -4.03 -7.93
N ARG A 27 -20.94 -2.76 -7.91
CA ARG A 27 -21.36 -1.97 -9.08
C ARG A 27 -21.26 -0.49 -8.79
N PHE A 28 -21.30 0.32 -9.85
CA PHE A 28 -21.36 1.76 -9.72
C PHE A 28 -22.61 2.22 -8.93
N PRO A 29 -22.48 3.06 -7.88
CA PRO A 29 -23.60 3.51 -7.06
C PRO A 29 -24.57 4.41 -7.84
N ARG A 30 -25.85 4.37 -7.46
CA ARG A 30 -26.87 5.28 -8.01
C ARG A 30 -26.86 6.60 -7.22
N ARG A 31 -27.36 7.67 -7.85
CA ARG A 31 -27.49 8.98 -7.21
C ARG A 31 -28.30 8.94 -5.90
N SER A 32 -29.36 8.14 -5.84
CA SER A 32 -30.18 7.97 -4.64
C SER A 32 -29.38 7.36 -3.49
N GLU A 33 -28.63 6.28 -3.74
CA GLU A 33 -27.79 5.62 -2.73
C GLU A 33 -26.75 6.57 -2.12
N LEU A 34 -26.11 7.40 -2.95
CA LEU A 34 -25.17 8.42 -2.48
C LEU A 34 -25.87 9.48 -1.62
N THR A 35 -27.12 9.80 -1.95
CA THR A 35 -27.92 10.81 -1.24
C THR A 35 -28.42 10.26 0.10
N GLU A 36 -28.86 9.01 0.14
CA GLU A 36 -29.27 8.29 1.36
C GLU A 36 -28.12 8.15 2.35
N ARG A 37 -26.88 8.03 1.85
CA ARG A 37 -25.65 8.04 2.66
C ARG A 37 -25.18 9.44 3.05
N GLY A 38 -25.90 10.50 2.67
CA GLY A 38 -25.55 11.89 2.98
C GLY A 38 -24.41 12.47 2.13
N ILE A 39 -23.97 11.77 1.08
CA ILE A 39 -22.83 12.15 0.22
C ILE A 39 -23.30 12.61 -1.17
N GLY A 40 -24.48 13.24 -1.25
CA GLY A 40 -25.05 13.72 -2.51
C GLY A 40 -24.14 14.72 -3.27
N ALA A 41 -23.26 15.44 -2.55
CA ALA A 41 -22.28 16.35 -3.13
C ALA A 41 -21.23 15.63 -4.02
N LEU A 42 -20.98 14.34 -3.79
CA LEU A 42 -20.07 13.52 -4.60
C LEU A 42 -20.54 13.45 -6.06
N TRP A 43 -21.86 13.34 -6.29
CA TRP A 43 -22.44 13.32 -7.63
C TRP A 43 -22.12 14.62 -8.41
N SER A 44 -22.28 15.76 -7.75
CA SER A 44 -21.96 17.07 -8.33
C SER A 44 -20.46 17.32 -8.46
N ALA A 45 -19.63 16.67 -7.65
CA ALA A 45 -18.18 16.73 -7.74
C ALA A 45 -17.65 15.93 -8.94
N MET A 46 -18.12 14.69 -9.11
CA MET A 46 -17.81 13.83 -10.27
C MET A 46 -18.17 14.52 -11.59
N GLY A 47 -19.36 15.13 -11.66
CA GLY A 47 -19.79 15.86 -12.86
C GLY A 47 -18.87 17.02 -13.26
N ARG A 48 -18.21 17.66 -12.30
CA ARG A 48 -17.26 18.77 -12.54
C ARG A 48 -15.86 18.31 -12.91
N ARG A 49 -15.49 17.07 -12.56
CA ARG A 49 -14.14 16.50 -12.70
C ARG A 49 -14.08 15.43 -13.79
N GLY A 50 -14.55 15.75 -14.99
CA GLY A 50 -14.50 14.84 -16.15
C GLY A 50 -15.81 14.09 -16.45
N GLY A 51 -16.83 14.22 -15.61
CA GLY A 51 -18.16 13.67 -15.87
C GLY A 51 -18.36 12.27 -15.30
N VAL A 52 -19.61 11.90 -15.03
CA VAL A 52 -19.98 10.66 -14.32
C VAL A 52 -19.56 9.40 -15.09
N ASP A 53 -19.44 9.48 -16.42
CA ASP A 53 -19.06 8.36 -17.27
C ASP A 53 -17.60 7.94 -17.06
N ALA A 54 -16.68 8.91 -17.02
CA ALA A 54 -15.27 8.66 -16.69
C ALA A 54 -15.11 7.99 -15.31
N TRP A 55 -15.90 8.43 -14.32
CA TRP A 55 -15.91 7.82 -12.98
C TRP A 55 -16.51 6.41 -12.98
N ARG A 56 -17.48 6.12 -13.87
CA ARG A 56 -18.01 4.77 -14.07
C ARG A 56 -16.95 3.84 -14.65
N GLU A 57 -16.15 4.31 -15.62
CA GLU A 57 -15.05 3.54 -16.18
C GLU A 57 -13.97 3.25 -15.13
N ILE A 58 -13.60 4.24 -14.32
CA ILE A 58 -12.64 4.05 -13.21
C ILE A 58 -13.14 3.01 -12.22
N VAL A 59 -14.41 3.09 -11.83
CA VAL A 59 -15.02 2.09 -10.94
C VAL A 59 -15.10 0.72 -11.61
N ALA A 60 -15.49 0.64 -12.88
CA ALA A 60 -15.53 -0.61 -13.61
C ALA A 60 -14.14 -1.25 -13.71
N GLN A 61 -13.10 -0.45 -13.96
CA GLN A 61 -11.72 -0.90 -13.96
C GLN A 61 -11.27 -1.39 -12.58
N ALA A 62 -11.63 -0.67 -11.51
CA ALA A 62 -11.30 -1.04 -10.14
C ALA A 62 -12.03 -2.31 -9.67
N LEU A 63 -13.25 -2.54 -10.13
CA LEU A 63 -14.03 -3.76 -9.87
C LEU A 63 -13.61 -4.94 -10.77
N ALA A 64 -13.12 -4.67 -11.98
CA ALA A 64 -12.64 -5.68 -12.93
C ALA A 64 -11.23 -6.19 -12.59
N VAL A 65 -10.40 -5.37 -11.96
CA VAL A 65 -9.21 -5.88 -11.28
C VAL A 65 -9.72 -6.76 -10.15
N PRO A 66 -9.44 -8.08 -10.12
CA PRO A 66 -9.74 -8.86 -8.93
C PRO A 66 -9.03 -8.12 -7.81
N ALA A 67 -9.82 -7.65 -6.83
CA ALA A 67 -9.28 -7.04 -5.62
C ALA A 67 -8.04 -7.85 -5.26
N PRO A 68 -6.82 -7.28 -5.23
CA PRO A 68 -5.71 -8.03 -4.71
C PRO A 68 -6.21 -8.49 -3.35
N ALA A 69 -6.41 -9.82 -3.22
CA ALA A 69 -6.84 -10.44 -1.99
C ALA A 69 -6.01 -9.79 -0.88
N PRO A 70 -6.64 -9.35 0.22
CA PRO A 70 -6.01 -8.45 1.17
C PRO A 70 -4.69 -9.04 1.60
N ALA A 71 -3.58 -8.53 1.06
CA ALA A 71 -2.22 -8.91 1.41
C ALA A 71 -2.10 -10.32 2.01
N GLU A 72 -2.46 -11.35 1.24
CA GLU A 72 -1.57 -12.50 1.26
C GLU A 72 -0.27 -11.93 0.73
N ALA A 73 0.62 -11.62 1.67
CA ALA A 73 1.97 -11.16 1.41
C ALA A 73 2.53 -11.95 0.22
N PRO A 74 3.28 -11.32 -0.70
CA PRO A 74 4.05 -12.07 -1.67
C PRO A 74 5.19 -12.82 -0.94
N ALA A 75 4.83 -13.85 -0.18
CA ALA A 75 5.68 -14.97 0.15
C ALA A 75 5.77 -15.90 -1.08
N ALA A 76 6.15 -15.35 -2.24
CA ALA A 76 6.55 -16.12 -3.42
C ALA A 76 7.17 -15.23 -4.52
N ALA A 77 7.96 -14.23 -4.13
CA ALA A 77 9.05 -13.74 -4.96
C ALA A 77 10.12 -13.09 -4.08
N VAL A 78 10.51 -13.78 -3.00
CA VAL A 78 11.89 -13.64 -2.53
C VAL A 78 12.72 -14.37 -3.57
N THR A 79 13.09 -13.64 -4.62
CA THR A 79 14.41 -13.86 -5.21
C THR A 79 15.36 -13.80 -4.03
N PHE A 80 16.03 -14.92 -3.72
CA PHE A 80 17.07 -14.97 -2.71
C PHE A 80 18.08 -13.85 -3.01
N ALA A 81 17.94 -12.73 -2.32
CA ALA A 81 18.72 -11.53 -2.51
C ALA A 81 19.64 -11.36 -1.30
N GLY A 82 20.46 -12.38 -1.03
CA GLY A 82 21.45 -12.38 0.06
C GLY A 82 20.87 -12.13 1.47
N PRO A 83 21.74 -12.13 2.49
CA PRO A 83 21.35 -11.67 3.82
C PRO A 83 21.04 -10.17 3.79
N SER A 84 19.99 -9.75 4.49
CA SER A 84 19.65 -8.34 4.58
C SER A 84 20.74 -7.55 5.34
N GLU A 85 20.90 -6.26 5.01
CA GLU A 85 21.92 -5.39 5.62
C GLU A 85 21.83 -5.36 7.16
N GLU A 86 20.60 -5.41 7.70
CA GLU A 86 20.32 -5.46 9.14
C GLU A 86 20.87 -6.75 9.78
N GLU A 87 20.67 -7.91 9.15
CA GLU A 87 21.15 -9.20 9.65
C GLU A 87 22.68 -9.26 9.66
N VAL A 88 23.31 -8.75 8.60
CA VAL A 88 24.78 -8.65 8.53
C VAL A 88 25.30 -7.73 9.64
N ARG A 89 24.62 -6.60 9.92
CA ARG A 89 24.99 -5.68 11.00
C ARG A 89 24.91 -6.35 12.37
N ILE A 90 23.83 -7.09 12.64
CA ILE A 90 23.62 -7.80 13.91
C ILE A 90 24.70 -8.88 14.10
N ALA A 91 24.97 -9.69 13.07
CA ALA A 91 25.99 -10.74 13.13
C ALA A 91 27.41 -10.16 13.30
N ALA A 92 27.74 -9.07 12.58
CA ALA A 92 29.02 -8.38 12.74
C ALA A 92 29.21 -7.84 14.16
N TYR A 93 28.14 -7.29 14.76
CA TYR A 93 28.16 -6.84 16.15
C TYR A 93 28.41 -7.98 17.14
N PHE A 94 27.80 -9.14 16.94
CA PHE A 94 28.09 -10.31 17.76
C PHE A 94 29.52 -10.83 17.59
N MET A 95 30.09 -10.79 16.39
CA MET A 95 31.50 -11.14 16.18
C MET A 95 32.45 -10.21 16.94
N PHE A 96 32.16 -8.91 16.96
CA PHE A 96 32.89 -7.96 17.79
C PHE A 96 32.78 -8.30 19.29
N GLN A 97 31.57 -8.57 19.79
CA GLN A 97 31.36 -8.94 21.20
C GLN A 97 32.05 -10.26 21.58
N ASN A 98 32.13 -11.22 20.65
CA ASN A 98 32.80 -12.51 20.86
C ASN A 98 34.33 -12.43 20.71
N GLY A 99 34.91 -11.23 20.53
CA GLY A 99 36.36 -11.04 20.45
C GLY A 99 36.98 -11.54 19.15
N HIS A 100 36.21 -11.60 18.06
CA HIS A 100 36.72 -12.03 16.76
C HIS A 100 37.82 -11.07 16.28
N PRO A 101 38.98 -11.58 15.82
CA PRO A 101 40.09 -10.73 15.41
C PRO A 101 39.72 -9.91 14.16
N GLY A 102 40.18 -8.66 14.11
CA GLY A 102 39.98 -7.77 12.97
C GLY A 102 39.18 -6.52 13.33
N GLY A 103 39.02 -5.67 12.31
CA GLY A 103 38.24 -4.44 12.42
C GLY A 103 36.76 -4.64 12.05
N PRO A 104 35.95 -3.59 12.17
CA PRO A 104 34.50 -3.64 11.89
C PRO A 104 34.18 -4.09 10.45
N GLU A 105 35.02 -3.75 9.47
CA GLU A 105 34.89 -4.24 8.09
C GLU A 105 35.15 -5.75 7.97
N SER A 106 36.13 -6.27 8.72
CA SER A 106 36.40 -7.71 8.78
C SER A 106 35.22 -8.49 9.35
N HIS A 107 34.60 -7.97 10.41
CA HIS A 107 33.39 -8.55 11.02
C HIS A 107 32.20 -8.51 10.06
N TRP A 108 32.03 -7.42 9.30
CA TRP A 108 31.01 -7.28 8.27
C TRP A 108 31.15 -8.33 7.15
N HIS A 109 32.36 -8.51 6.61
CA HIS A 109 32.61 -9.50 5.58
C HIS A 109 32.47 -10.94 6.08
N ALA A 110 32.89 -11.22 7.32
CA ALA A 110 32.68 -12.52 7.95
C ALA A 110 31.19 -12.82 8.17
N ALA A 111 30.43 -11.84 8.65
CA ALA A 111 28.98 -11.95 8.85
C ALA A 111 28.22 -12.23 7.54
N GLN A 112 28.57 -11.56 6.44
CA GLN A 112 27.97 -11.85 5.12
C GLN A 112 28.22 -13.29 4.68
N ARG A 113 29.43 -13.82 4.92
CA ARG A 113 29.78 -15.19 4.53
C ARG A 113 29.04 -16.22 5.36
N GLU A 114 28.99 -16.06 6.68
CA GLU A 114 28.26 -16.96 7.58
C GLU A 114 26.77 -17.04 7.22
N LEU A 115 26.12 -15.88 7.00
CA LEU A 115 24.69 -15.84 6.67
C LEU A 115 24.38 -16.32 5.24
N ALA A 116 25.34 -16.27 4.32
CA ALA A 116 25.19 -16.87 3.00
C ALA A 116 25.34 -18.41 3.00
N HIS A 117 25.84 -18.98 4.11
CA HIS A 117 26.04 -20.42 4.30
C HIS A 117 25.03 -21.05 5.29
N ALA A 118 24.16 -20.26 5.91
CA ALA A 118 23.09 -20.69 6.83
C ALA A 118 21.80 -21.04 6.08
#